data_AF-A0A6A5W626-F1
#
_entry.id   AF-A0A6A5W626-F1
#
_cell.length_a   1.000
_cell.length_b   1.000
_cell.length_c   1.000
_cell.angle_alpha   90.00
_cell.angle_beta   90.00
_cell.angle_gamma   90.00
#
_symmetry.space_group_name_H-M   'P 1'
#
loop_
_entity.id
_entity.type
_entity.pdbx_description
1 polymer ?
#
loop_
_entity_poly.entity_id
_entity_poly.type
_entity_poly.pdbx_seq_one_letter_code
_entity_poly.pdbx_strand_id
1 'polypeptide(L)'
;RGGRGGRNPKDLPREQQVSRKVSWLLRHGAQQEGLVLGKGGYVNVQDALNTRALTQLKITFAELRDVVASNDKQRFSMILASSLSSSSAATTPPPESNPSAFAALQEAISEYPIDYLIRANQGHSIKVDTDGLLKPITIEDGNVPETVVHGTDEPAFRLILKSGGLRKMGRNHIHFASGLPSGFRSLISTDGTADEKEAPPVISGMRKSSTVLIYVDIRAALEAGIKFFVSDNGVILTEGNEAGFLSYEFFRRVEKRSKGGNVLMEGGILPEGVVVNVEEWEQEVGSVDGKRGKKGGRGGRGGRGGKVRANDDSRDLLA
;
A
#
# COMPACT_ATOMS: atom_id res chain seq x y z
N ARG A 1 12.90 29.37 10.56
CA ARG A 1 14.04 28.59 10.01
C ARG A 1 13.91 27.15 10.51
N GLY A 2 12.98 26.36 9.96
CA GLY A 2 12.71 24.98 10.40
C GLY A 2 13.25 23.99 9.38
N GLY A 3 14.34 23.30 9.72
CA GLY A 3 15.01 22.36 8.81
C GLY A 3 14.16 21.14 8.51
N ARG A 4 13.99 20.84 7.21
CA ARG A 4 13.53 19.55 6.68
C ARG A 4 14.57 18.47 7.02
N GLY A 5 14.53 17.94 8.23
CA GLY A 5 15.35 16.80 8.64
C GLY A 5 14.69 15.47 8.28
N GLY A 6 14.82 15.01 7.03
CA GLY A 6 14.66 13.57 6.79
C GLY A 6 15.82 12.86 7.47
N ARG A 7 15.56 12.05 8.50
CA ARG A 7 16.58 11.15 9.08
C ARG A 7 17.22 10.36 7.94
N ASN A 8 18.55 10.29 7.93
CA ASN A 8 19.27 9.52 6.93
C ASN A 8 18.77 8.06 7.04
N PRO A 9 18.44 7.36 5.95
CA PRO A 9 17.95 5.98 6.02
C PRO A 9 18.87 5.01 6.78
N LYS A 10 20.16 5.38 6.95
CA LYS A 10 21.17 4.66 7.71
C LYS A 10 21.05 4.80 9.23
N ASP A 11 20.35 5.83 9.71
CA ASP A 11 20.23 6.17 11.14
C ASP A 11 18.97 5.56 11.78
N LEU A 12 18.27 4.69 11.05
CA LEU A 12 17.04 4.04 11.51
C LEU A 12 17.34 2.72 12.25
N PRO A 13 16.47 2.27 13.16
CA PRO A 13 16.57 0.93 13.74
C PRO A 13 16.73 -0.16 12.68
N ARG A 14 17.54 -1.19 12.99
CA ARG A 14 17.92 -2.24 12.05
C ARG A 14 16.72 -2.89 11.38
N GLU A 15 15.74 -3.32 12.17
CA GLU A 15 14.48 -3.93 11.71
C GLU A 15 13.77 -3.09 10.65
N GLN A 16 13.73 -1.78 10.85
CA GLN A 16 13.09 -0.88 9.90
C GLN A 16 13.90 -0.77 8.62
N GLN A 17 15.23 -0.67 8.70
CA GLN A 17 16.08 -0.70 7.50
C GLN A 17 15.84 -1.98 6.67
N VAL A 18 15.69 -3.13 7.33
CA VAL A 18 15.35 -4.42 6.69
C VAL A 18 13.97 -4.36 6.04
N SER A 19 12.92 -4.02 6.81
CA SER A 19 11.54 -3.91 6.33
C SER A 19 11.41 -3.00 5.11
N ARG A 20 12.18 -1.92 5.07
CA ARG A 20 12.27 -1.02 3.92
C ARG A 20 12.79 -1.67 2.66
N LYS A 21 13.92 -2.35 2.83
CA LYS A 21 14.67 -2.89 1.70
C LYS A 21 13.89 -4.04 1.10
N VAL A 22 13.30 -4.88 1.95
CA VAL A 22 12.36 -5.94 1.57
C VAL A 22 11.13 -5.35 0.89
N SER A 23 10.51 -4.30 1.43
CA SER A 23 9.40 -3.60 0.77
C SER A 23 9.76 -3.09 -0.62
N TRP A 24 10.92 -2.44 -0.76
CA TRP A 24 11.39 -1.94 -2.04
C TRP A 24 11.63 -3.08 -3.03
N LEU A 25 12.28 -4.16 -2.60
CA LEU A 25 12.57 -5.32 -3.44
C LEU A 25 11.27 -5.93 -3.97
N LEU A 26 10.33 -6.26 -3.09
CA LEU A 26 9.11 -6.98 -3.45
C LEU A 26 8.10 -6.12 -4.23
N ARG A 27 8.09 -4.80 -4.04
CA ARG A 27 7.11 -3.90 -4.70
C ARG A 27 7.62 -3.24 -5.97
N HIS A 28 8.93 -3.05 -6.10
CA HIS A 28 9.55 -2.21 -7.13
C HIS A 28 10.84 -2.81 -7.74
N GLY A 29 11.68 -3.43 -6.91
CA GLY A 29 13.04 -3.82 -7.27
C GLY A 29 13.21 -5.22 -7.86
N ALA A 30 12.20 -6.09 -7.76
CA ALA A 30 12.32 -7.52 -8.09
C ALA A 30 12.91 -7.75 -9.50
N GLN A 31 12.34 -7.13 -10.53
CA GLN A 31 12.85 -7.26 -11.91
C GLN A 31 14.26 -6.69 -12.08
N GLN A 32 14.59 -5.58 -11.39
CA GLN A 32 15.91 -4.94 -11.45
C GLN A 32 17.00 -5.79 -10.80
N GLU A 33 16.62 -6.58 -9.80
CA GLU A 33 17.50 -7.49 -9.06
C GLU A 33 17.48 -8.91 -9.67
N GLY A 34 16.84 -9.11 -10.83
CA GLY A 34 16.79 -10.38 -11.54
C GLY A 34 15.83 -11.42 -10.96
N LEU A 35 14.93 -11.01 -10.05
CA LEU A 35 13.91 -11.90 -9.49
C LEU A 35 12.70 -12.00 -10.41
N VAL A 36 12.22 -13.22 -10.59
CA VAL A 36 10.95 -13.51 -11.26
C VAL A 36 9.87 -13.65 -10.21
N LEU A 37 8.82 -12.83 -10.32
CA LEU A 37 7.63 -12.90 -9.48
C LEU A 37 6.76 -14.07 -9.97
N GLY A 38 6.57 -15.06 -9.10
CA GLY A 38 5.64 -16.17 -9.35
C GLY A 38 4.18 -15.79 -9.14
N LYS A 39 3.28 -16.78 -9.18
CA LYS A 39 1.84 -16.59 -8.95
C LYS A 39 1.59 -15.86 -7.63
N GLY A 40 0.75 -14.84 -7.63
CA GLY A 40 0.46 -14.03 -6.45
C GLY A 40 1.59 -13.09 -6.00
N GLY A 41 2.66 -12.94 -6.79
CA GLY A 41 3.80 -12.08 -6.46
C GLY A 41 4.78 -12.70 -5.45
N TYR A 42 4.72 -14.01 -5.26
CA TYR A 42 5.66 -14.73 -4.42
C TYR A 42 7.02 -14.89 -5.10
N VAL A 43 8.09 -14.72 -4.33
CA VAL A 43 9.48 -15.03 -4.73
C VAL A 43 10.12 -15.96 -3.72
N ASN A 44 11.08 -16.79 -4.17
CA ASN A 44 11.83 -17.65 -3.27
C ASN A 44 12.68 -16.81 -2.29
N VAL A 45 12.66 -17.16 -1.01
CA VAL A 45 13.36 -16.40 0.03
C VAL A 45 14.88 -16.52 -0.10
N GLN A 46 15.41 -17.68 -0.49
CA GLN A 46 16.85 -17.83 -0.77
C GLN A 46 17.30 -16.91 -1.91
N ASP A 47 16.52 -16.83 -3.00
CA ASP A 47 16.81 -15.95 -4.12
C ASP A 47 16.73 -14.48 -3.72
N ALA A 48 15.70 -14.11 -2.94
CA ALA A 48 15.56 -12.76 -2.41
C ALA A 48 16.77 -12.35 -1.56
N LEU A 49 17.23 -13.23 -0.65
CA LEU A 49 18.40 -13.00 0.19
C LEU A 49 19.70 -12.87 -0.62
N ASN A 50 19.79 -13.51 -1.79
CA ASN A 50 20.94 -13.46 -2.70
C ASN A 50 20.97 -12.21 -3.58
N THR A 51 19.91 -11.39 -3.60
CA THR A 51 19.89 -10.13 -4.36
C THR A 51 20.94 -9.15 -3.84
N ARG A 52 21.43 -8.27 -4.73
CA ARG A 52 22.36 -7.20 -4.35
C ARG A 52 21.72 -6.29 -3.30
N ALA A 53 20.43 -6.05 -3.41
CA ALA A 53 19.66 -5.24 -2.48
C ALA A 53 19.72 -5.75 -1.03
N LEU A 54 19.51 -7.06 -0.80
CA LEU A 54 19.50 -7.63 0.56
C LEU A 54 20.91 -7.96 1.06
N THR A 55 21.78 -8.48 0.19
CA THR A 55 23.19 -8.77 0.52
C THR A 55 23.97 -7.52 0.93
N GLN A 56 23.70 -6.36 0.34
CA GLN A 56 24.35 -5.09 0.72
C GLN A 56 24.06 -4.68 2.18
N LEU A 57 22.88 -5.03 2.70
CA LEU A 57 22.55 -4.80 4.09
C LEU A 57 22.88 -6.01 4.98
N LYS A 58 23.41 -7.10 4.40
CA LYS A 58 23.68 -8.36 5.09
C LYS A 58 22.45 -8.87 5.85
N ILE A 59 21.29 -8.83 5.20
CA ILE A 59 20.03 -9.28 5.80
C ILE A 59 20.07 -10.80 5.92
N THR A 60 19.75 -11.34 7.10
CA THR A 60 19.70 -12.78 7.33
C THR A 60 18.28 -13.34 7.19
N PHE A 61 18.16 -14.67 7.07
CA PHE A 61 16.86 -15.34 7.07
C PHE A 61 16.10 -15.11 8.38
N ALA A 62 16.79 -15.16 9.52
CA ALA A 62 16.19 -14.86 10.83
C ALA A 62 15.62 -13.44 10.87
N GLU A 63 16.38 -12.43 10.43
CA GLU A 63 15.89 -11.04 10.36
C GLU A 63 14.67 -10.90 9.43
N LEU A 64 14.63 -11.66 8.33
CA LEU A 64 13.49 -11.64 7.42
C LEU A 64 12.25 -12.27 8.05
N ARG A 65 12.41 -13.39 8.77
CA ARG A 65 11.33 -14.02 9.54
C ARG A 65 10.80 -13.08 10.61
N ASP A 66 11.69 -12.43 11.35
CA ASP A 66 11.33 -11.48 12.40
C ASP A 66 10.52 -10.33 11.82
N VAL A 67 10.94 -9.73 10.70
CA VAL A 67 10.21 -8.64 10.03
C VAL A 67 8.83 -9.07 9.49
N VAL A 68 8.66 -10.35 9.13
CA VAL A 68 7.34 -10.87 8.74
C VAL A 68 6.47 -11.13 9.97
N ALA A 69 7.05 -11.56 11.09
CA ALA A 69 6.35 -11.84 12.34
C ALA A 69 5.96 -10.58 13.14
N SER A 70 6.85 -9.60 13.24
CA SER A 70 6.65 -8.30 13.95
C SER A 70 5.81 -7.30 13.16
N ASN A 71 5.07 -7.78 12.16
CA ASN A 71 4.55 -6.95 11.09
C ASN A 71 3.28 -6.20 11.49
N ASP A 72 3.45 -5.05 12.15
CA ASP A 72 2.37 -4.16 12.60
C ASP A 72 1.32 -3.83 11.53
N LYS A 73 1.70 -3.88 10.24
CA LYS A 73 0.78 -3.56 9.11
C LYS A 73 0.52 -4.74 8.17
N GLN A 74 0.91 -5.96 8.56
CA GLN A 74 0.76 -7.16 7.73
C GLN A 74 1.21 -6.89 6.28
N ARG A 75 2.40 -6.29 6.12
CA ARG A 75 2.99 -5.84 4.84
C ARG A 75 3.50 -6.98 3.96
N PHE A 76 3.80 -8.12 4.55
CA PHE A 76 4.47 -9.25 3.92
C PHE A 76 3.78 -10.53 4.34
N SER A 77 3.75 -11.51 3.44
CA SER A 77 3.37 -12.88 3.75
C SER A 77 4.53 -13.79 3.40
N MET A 78 4.82 -14.74 4.28
CA MET A 78 5.77 -15.81 4.04
C MET A 78 5.05 -17.14 4.18
N ILE A 79 5.22 -18.04 3.21
CA ILE A 79 4.59 -19.36 3.18
C ILE A 79 5.63 -20.41 2.79
N LEU A 80 5.37 -21.67 3.10
CA LEU A 80 6.18 -22.78 2.59
C LEU A 80 5.90 -23.01 1.10
N ALA A 81 6.94 -23.25 0.31
CA ALA A 81 6.82 -23.52 -1.12
C ALA A 81 5.90 -24.73 -1.41
N SER A 82 5.90 -25.74 -0.52
CA SER A 82 5.02 -26.92 -0.59
C SER A 82 3.53 -26.60 -0.42
N SER A 83 3.19 -25.50 0.24
CA SER A 83 1.78 -25.08 0.42
C SER A 83 1.16 -24.49 -0.86
N LEU A 84 1.99 -23.91 -1.74
CA LEU A 84 1.55 -23.31 -3.00
C LEU A 84 1.31 -24.37 -4.10
N SER A 85 2.06 -25.48 -4.06
CA SER A 85 1.86 -26.62 -4.97
C SER A 85 0.61 -27.44 -4.61
N SER A 86 0.28 -27.53 -3.32
CA SER A 86 -0.86 -28.30 -2.81
C SER A 86 -2.22 -27.67 -3.11
N SER A 87 -2.27 -26.35 -3.32
CA SER A 87 -3.51 -25.60 -3.59
C SER A 87 -3.94 -25.63 -5.06
N SER A 88 -3.14 -26.21 -5.96
CA SER A 88 -3.51 -26.41 -7.36
C SER A 88 -4.04 -27.82 -7.67
N ALA A 89 -4.11 -28.71 -6.67
CA ALA A 89 -4.40 -30.14 -6.85
C ALA A 89 -5.43 -30.72 -5.86
N ALA A 90 -6.40 -29.94 -5.40
CA ALA A 90 -7.43 -30.43 -4.47
C ALA A 90 -8.85 -30.34 -5.08
N THR A 91 -9.16 -31.27 -5.99
CA THR A 91 -10.53 -31.76 -6.21
C THR A 91 -10.60 -33.16 -5.63
N THR A 92 -10.57 -33.28 -4.30
CA THR A 92 -11.06 -34.46 -3.55
C THR A 92 -11.15 -34.09 -2.07
N PRO A 93 -12.22 -34.49 -1.35
CA PRO A 93 -12.36 -34.21 0.06
C PRO A 93 -11.34 -34.99 0.90
N PRO A 94 -10.94 -34.47 2.08
CA PRO A 94 -9.91 -35.08 2.91
C PRO A 94 -10.45 -36.33 3.65
N PRO A 95 -9.63 -37.40 3.81
CA PRO A 95 -9.92 -38.43 4.79
C PRO A 95 -9.64 -37.91 6.21
N GLU A 96 -10.23 -38.60 7.16
CA GLU A 96 -10.54 -38.19 8.52
C GLU A 96 -9.36 -37.73 9.40
N SER A 97 -9.74 -36.86 10.33
CA SER A 97 -8.95 -36.12 11.31
C SER A 97 -8.15 -37.01 12.26
N ASN A 98 -6.82 -36.87 12.21
CA ASN A 98 -5.92 -37.34 13.24
C ASN A 98 -5.33 -36.10 13.97
N PRO A 99 -5.77 -35.78 15.21
CA PRO A 99 -5.38 -34.54 15.90
C PRO A 99 -3.88 -34.47 16.24
N SER A 100 -3.16 -35.60 16.21
CA SER A 100 -1.71 -35.68 16.39
C SER A 100 -0.90 -35.20 15.18
N ALA A 101 -1.48 -35.16 13.97
CA ALA A 101 -0.78 -34.69 12.78
C ALA A 101 -0.72 -33.16 12.70
N PHE A 102 -1.71 -32.48 13.28
CA PHE A 102 -1.77 -31.01 13.31
C PHE A 102 -0.74 -30.40 14.27
N ALA A 103 -0.45 -31.09 15.39
CA ALA A 103 0.60 -30.69 16.32
C ALA A 103 2.02 -30.89 15.75
N ALA A 104 2.25 -31.97 14.99
CA ALA A 104 3.55 -32.23 14.36
C ALA A 104 3.86 -31.29 13.17
N LEU A 105 2.83 -30.81 12.46
CA LEU A 105 2.97 -29.82 11.37
C LEU A 105 3.31 -28.41 11.90
N GLN A 106 3.01 -28.12 13.17
CA GLN A 106 3.29 -26.83 13.81
C GLN A 106 4.77 -26.71 14.24
N GLU A 107 5.49 -27.83 14.41
CA GLU A 107 6.89 -27.84 14.90
C GLU A 107 7.95 -27.96 13.80
N ALA A 108 7.62 -28.36 12.57
CA ALA A 108 8.57 -28.43 11.47
C ALA A 108 8.68 -27.09 10.72
N ILE A 109 9.02 -26.01 11.43
CA ILE A 109 9.41 -24.75 10.77
C ILE A 109 10.79 -24.99 10.18
N SER A 110 10.88 -25.26 8.87
CA SER A 110 12.17 -25.41 8.19
C SER A 110 13.08 -24.21 8.50
N GLU A 111 14.35 -24.48 8.81
CA GLU A 111 15.36 -23.44 9.04
C GLU A 111 15.97 -22.94 7.73
N TYR A 112 15.64 -23.56 6.60
CA TYR A 112 16.24 -23.25 5.31
C TYR A 112 15.42 -22.22 4.53
N PRO A 113 16.01 -21.08 4.12
CA PRO A 113 15.30 -20.04 3.37
C PRO A 113 14.77 -20.53 2.01
N ILE A 114 15.37 -21.57 1.42
CA ILE A 114 14.93 -22.09 0.11
C ILE A 114 13.51 -22.69 0.16
N ASP A 115 13.06 -23.14 1.33
CA ASP A 115 11.74 -23.76 1.51
C ASP A 115 10.61 -22.74 1.60
N TYR A 116 10.94 -21.44 1.64
CA TYR A 116 9.98 -20.37 1.83
C TYR A 116 9.82 -19.49 0.60
N LEU A 117 8.60 -19.03 0.42
CA LEU A 117 8.22 -17.99 -0.51
C LEU A 117 7.79 -16.75 0.27
N ILE A 118 8.16 -15.57 -0.22
CA ILE A 118 7.77 -14.28 0.35
C ILE A 118 7.12 -13.38 -0.70
N ARG A 119 6.09 -12.63 -0.30
CA ARG A 119 5.49 -11.57 -1.12
C ARG A 119 5.23 -10.31 -0.31
N ALA A 120 5.10 -9.18 -0.99
CA ALA A 120 4.43 -8.03 -0.40
C ALA A 120 2.91 -8.23 -0.51
N ASN A 121 2.18 -7.87 0.53
CA ASN A 121 0.73 -8.04 0.52
C ASN A 121 0.04 -6.99 -0.35
N GLN A 122 0.60 -5.78 -0.43
CA GLN A 122 0.01 -4.64 -1.14
C GLN A 122 1.06 -3.68 -1.71
N GLY A 123 0.62 -2.74 -2.55
CA GLY A 123 1.42 -1.58 -2.99
C GLY A 123 2.44 -1.85 -4.09
N HIS A 124 2.22 -2.85 -4.94
CA HIS A 124 3.07 -3.15 -6.08
C HIS A 124 3.00 -2.03 -7.15
N SER A 125 4.16 -1.67 -7.70
CA SER A 125 4.24 -0.91 -8.96
C SER A 125 4.64 -1.80 -10.14
N ILE A 126 4.99 -3.06 -9.88
CA ILE A 126 5.27 -4.07 -10.90
C ILE A 126 3.95 -4.76 -11.23
N LYS A 127 3.75 -5.14 -12.49
CA LYS A 127 2.64 -6.03 -12.87
C LYS A 127 2.85 -7.38 -12.18
N VAL A 128 1.98 -7.68 -11.23
CA VAL A 128 1.95 -8.96 -10.52
C VAL A 128 0.63 -9.61 -10.91
N ASP A 129 0.69 -10.91 -11.20
CA ASP A 129 -0.51 -11.74 -11.30
C ASP A 129 -1.09 -11.90 -9.89
N THR A 130 -1.98 -10.97 -9.51
CA THR A 130 -2.65 -10.93 -8.20
C THR A 130 -3.91 -11.79 -8.15
N ASP A 131 -4.19 -12.57 -9.21
CA ASP A 131 -5.39 -13.39 -9.30
C ASP A 131 -5.46 -14.38 -8.12
N GLY A 132 -6.56 -14.29 -7.37
CA GLY A 132 -6.84 -15.13 -6.19
C GLY A 132 -6.43 -14.54 -4.83
N LEU A 133 -5.84 -13.33 -4.79
CA LEU A 133 -5.42 -12.68 -3.53
C LEU A 133 -6.33 -11.55 -3.05
N LEU A 134 -7.26 -11.15 -3.90
CA LEU A 134 -8.18 -10.05 -3.67
C LEU A 134 -9.59 -10.60 -3.78
N LYS A 135 -10.42 -10.33 -2.77
CA LYS A 135 -11.83 -10.71 -2.79
C LYS A 135 -12.63 -9.55 -3.38
N PRO A 136 -13.48 -9.77 -4.40
CA PRO A 136 -14.30 -8.71 -4.96
C PRO A 136 -15.29 -8.20 -3.92
N ILE A 137 -15.52 -6.89 -3.92
CA ILE A 137 -16.59 -6.25 -3.17
C ILE A 137 -17.76 -6.03 -4.14
N THR A 138 -18.92 -6.60 -3.84
CA THR A 138 -20.12 -6.49 -4.66
C THR A 138 -21.32 -6.17 -3.79
N ILE A 139 -22.31 -5.49 -4.38
CA ILE A 139 -23.58 -5.18 -3.69
C ILE A 139 -24.36 -6.48 -3.43
N GLU A 140 -24.30 -7.43 -4.37
CA GLU A 140 -25.00 -8.71 -4.32
C GLU A 140 -24.50 -9.61 -3.19
N ASP A 141 -23.19 -9.66 -2.95
CA ASP A 141 -22.58 -10.45 -1.87
C ASP A 141 -22.80 -9.82 -0.48
N GLY A 142 -23.39 -8.62 -0.41
CA GLY A 142 -23.62 -7.91 0.85
C GLY A 142 -22.35 -7.55 1.61
N ASN A 143 -21.18 -7.63 0.98
CA ASN A 143 -19.86 -7.45 1.60
C ASN A 143 -19.32 -6.01 1.47
N VAL A 144 -20.19 -5.05 1.13
CA VAL A 144 -19.85 -3.63 0.96
C VAL A 144 -19.50 -2.99 2.31
N PRO A 145 -18.27 -2.49 2.50
CA PRO A 145 -17.87 -1.80 3.72
C PRO A 145 -18.67 -0.52 3.96
N GLU A 146 -18.97 -0.23 5.23
CA GLU A 146 -19.68 1.00 5.62
C GLU A 146 -18.83 2.25 5.43
N THR A 147 -17.52 2.15 5.71
CA THR A 147 -16.57 3.25 5.59
C THR A 147 -15.44 2.91 4.64
N VAL A 148 -15.19 3.80 3.68
CA VAL A 148 -14.04 3.73 2.76
C VAL A 148 -13.36 5.09 2.78
N VAL A 149 -12.16 5.15 3.35
CA VAL A 149 -11.44 6.41 3.56
C VAL A 149 -10.05 6.38 2.95
N HIS A 150 -9.71 7.44 2.21
CA HIS A 150 -8.38 7.69 1.70
C HIS A 150 -7.71 8.83 2.49
N GLY A 151 -6.54 8.55 3.06
CA GLY A 151 -5.76 9.56 3.75
C GLY A 151 -4.69 10.18 2.85
N THR A 152 -4.70 11.51 2.75
CA THR A 152 -3.73 12.27 1.96
C THR A 152 -3.25 13.52 2.72
N ASP A 153 -2.43 14.35 2.09
CA ASP A 153 -1.98 15.65 2.60
C ASP A 153 -2.51 16.81 1.77
N GLU A 154 -2.41 18.04 2.28
CA GLU A 154 -2.97 19.22 1.59
C GLU A 154 -2.35 19.47 0.20
N PRO A 155 -1.03 19.36 0.01
CA PRO A 155 -0.44 19.50 -1.33
C PRO A 155 -0.98 18.46 -2.31
N ALA A 156 -1.05 17.18 -1.93
CA ALA A 156 -1.59 16.13 -2.79
C ALA A 156 -3.09 16.30 -3.02
N PHE A 157 -3.84 16.79 -2.04
CA PHE A 157 -5.27 17.08 -2.21
C PHE A 157 -5.54 18.14 -3.27
N ARG A 158 -4.72 19.19 -3.37
CA ARG A 158 -4.84 20.17 -4.47
C ARG A 158 -4.63 19.52 -5.85
N LEU A 159 -3.68 18.59 -5.95
CA LEU A 159 -3.44 17.85 -7.19
C LEU A 159 -4.61 16.91 -7.51
N ILE A 160 -5.18 16.25 -6.50
CA ILE A 160 -6.39 15.41 -6.64
C ILE A 160 -7.53 16.23 -7.23
N LEU A 161 -7.81 17.41 -6.67
CA LEU A 161 -8.85 18.31 -7.19
C LEU A 161 -8.54 18.78 -8.62
N LYS A 162 -7.31 19.22 -8.91
CA LYS A 162 -6.91 19.61 -10.27
C LYS A 162 -7.10 18.48 -11.29
N SER A 163 -6.78 17.24 -10.90
CA SER A 163 -6.95 16.07 -11.77
C SER A 163 -8.39 15.57 -11.88
N GLY A 164 -9.31 16.10 -11.05
CA GLY A 164 -10.70 15.68 -11.01
C GLY A 164 -10.98 14.45 -10.14
N GLY A 165 -10.03 13.96 -9.34
CA GLY A 165 -10.23 12.75 -8.55
C GLY A 165 -8.96 12.04 -8.09
N LEU A 166 -9.11 10.84 -7.56
CA LEU A 166 -8.01 9.97 -7.16
C LEU A 166 -7.48 9.18 -8.35
N ARG A 167 -6.15 9.00 -8.40
CA ARG A 167 -5.48 8.17 -9.41
C ARG A 167 -4.65 7.09 -8.75
N LYS A 168 -4.53 5.93 -9.41
CA LYS A 168 -3.59 4.87 -8.98
C LYS A 168 -2.12 5.30 -9.01
N MET A 169 -1.82 6.39 -9.76
CA MET A 169 -0.46 6.90 -9.96
C MET A 169 0.46 5.78 -10.48
N GLY A 170 1.66 5.62 -9.90
CA GLY A 170 2.57 4.52 -10.24
C GLY A 170 2.21 3.16 -9.62
N ARG A 171 1.06 3.00 -8.96
CA ARG A 171 0.61 1.72 -8.38
C ARG A 171 -0.43 1.04 -9.27
N ASN A 172 -0.70 -0.22 -8.98
CA ASN A 172 -1.77 -0.98 -9.66
C ASN A 172 -3.17 -0.57 -9.17
N HIS A 173 -3.31 -0.17 -7.90
CA HIS A 173 -4.59 0.17 -7.27
C HIS A 173 -4.51 1.48 -6.46
N ILE A 174 -5.64 2.17 -6.35
CA ILE A 174 -5.88 3.19 -5.31
C ILE A 174 -6.22 2.45 -4.02
N HIS A 175 -5.63 2.86 -2.90
CA HIS A 175 -5.76 2.18 -1.61
C HIS A 175 -6.61 3.00 -0.64
N PHE A 176 -7.49 2.33 0.08
CA PHE A 176 -8.36 2.89 1.11
C PHE A 176 -8.28 2.06 2.39
N ALA A 177 -8.53 2.71 3.51
CA ALA A 177 -8.81 2.03 4.77
C ALA A 177 -10.33 1.77 4.91
N SER A 178 -10.67 0.65 5.53
CA SER A 178 -12.05 0.24 5.86
C SER A 178 -12.60 0.93 7.11
N GLY A 179 -11.79 1.79 7.75
CA GLY A 179 -12.15 2.52 8.95
C GLY A 179 -11.08 3.54 9.32
N LEU A 180 -11.37 4.32 10.36
CA LEU A 180 -10.42 5.26 10.93
C LEU A 180 -9.44 4.51 11.86
N PRO A 181 -8.11 4.74 11.73
CA PRO A 181 -7.13 4.18 12.67
C PRO A 181 -7.34 4.72 14.09
N SER A 182 -6.84 4.00 15.09
CA SER A 182 -6.85 4.43 16.50
C SER A 182 -6.32 5.87 16.63
N GLY A 183 -7.14 6.77 17.18
CA GLY A 183 -6.80 8.20 17.36
C GLY A 183 -7.18 9.13 16.20
N PHE A 184 -7.84 8.64 15.16
CA PHE A 184 -8.57 9.46 14.18
C PHE A 184 -10.04 9.59 14.63
N ARG A 185 -10.56 10.82 14.62
CA ARG A 185 -11.99 11.12 14.87
C ARG A 185 -12.53 11.84 13.65
N SER A 186 -13.68 11.40 13.14
CA SER A 186 -14.41 12.16 12.11
C SER A 186 -14.97 13.43 12.73
N LEU A 187 -15.01 14.50 11.94
CA LEU A 187 -15.53 15.79 12.39
C LEU A 187 -17.06 15.81 12.52
N ILE A 188 -17.74 14.91 11.82
CA ILE A 188 -19.19 14.81 11.74
C ILE A 188 -19.60 13.52 12.46
N SER A 189 -19.41 13.49 13.77
CA SER A 189 -20.18 12.60 14.63
C SER A 189 -21.53 13.26 14.85
N THR A 190 -22.44 13.13 13.88
CA THR A 190 -23.85 13.42 14.12
C THR A 190 -24.43 12.28 14.95
N ASP A 191 -25.05 12.67 16.06
CA ASP A 191 -25.80 11.88 17.04
C ASP A 191 -24.99 11.24 18.16
N GLY A 192 -25.11 11.88 19.34
CA GLY A 192 -24.73 11.35 20.65
C GLY A 192 -25.60 10.19 21.11
N THR A 193 -25.84 9.19 20.27
CA THR A 193 -26.32 7.88 20.69
C THR A 193 -25.11 7.00 20.95
N ALA A 194 -24.83 6.81 22.23
CA ALA A 194 -23.78 5.99 22.79
C ALA A 194 -24.04 4.49 22.56
N ASP A 195 -23.92 4.04 21.31
CA ASP A 195 -23.66 2.64 20.98
C ASP A 195 -22.54 2.60 19.94
N GLU A 196 -21.33 2.92 20.40
CA GLU A 196 -20.11 2.63 19.68
C GLU A 196 -20.00 1.11 19.52
N LYS A 197 -20.49 0.58 18.39
CA LYS A 197 -19.74 -0.52 17.78
C LYS A 197 -18.43 0.10 17.32
N GLU A 198 -17.48 0.20 18.25
CA GLU A 198 -16.08 0.51 17.95
C GLU A 198 -15.63 -0.48 16.87
N ALA A 199 -15.71 -0.08 15.61
CA ALA A 199 -15.06 -0.82 14.55
C ALA A 199 -13.58 -0.87 14.94
N PRO A 200 -12.98 -2.07 15.07
CA PRO A 200 -11.62 -2.19 15.59
C PRO A 200 -10.70 -1.28 14.78
N PRO A 201 -9.81 -0.50 15.44
CA PRO A 201 -9.00 0.50 14.77
C PRO A 201 -8.23 -0.14 13.62
N VAL A 202 -8.53 0.28 12.40
CA VAL A 202 -7.93 -0.33 11.21
C VAL A 202 -6.52 0.23 11.06
N ILE A 203 -5.51 -0.62 11.30
CA ILE A 203 -4.09 -0.24 11.26
C ILE A 203 -3.60 -0.02 9.81
N SER A 204 -4.32 -0.58 8.82
CA SER A 204 -3.86 -0.69 7.44
C SER A 204 -4.66 0.18 6.47
N GLY A 205 -3.98 0.82 5.52
CA GLY A 205 -4.58 1.61 4.43
C GLY A 205 -4.32 3.13 4.49
N MET A 206 -4.05 3.70 5.66
CA MET A 206 -3.86 5.16 5.84
C MET A 206 -2.58 5.52 6.61
N ARG A 207 -1.88 6.58 6.19
CA ARG A 207 -0.68 7.07 6.89
C ARG A 207 -1.09 7.88 8.14
N LYS A 208 -0.39 7.68 9.26
CA LYS A 208 -0.62 8.47 10.51
C LYS A 208 -0.41 9.98 10.30
N SER A 209 0.41 10.34 9.32
CA SER A 209 0.72 11.71 8.92
C SER A 209 -0.30 12.34 7.96
N SER A 210 -1.34 11.60 7.53
CA SER A 210 -2.38 12.16 6.66
C SER A 210 -3.12 13.28 7.40
N THR A 211 -3.21 14.43 6.73
CA THR A 211 -3.87 15.65 7.25
C THR A 211 -5.22 15.90 6.61
N VAL A 212 -5.53 15.21 5.51
CA VAL A 212 -6.80 15.27 4.78
C VAL A 212 -7.37 13.86 4.66
N LEU A 213 -8.66 13.71 4.93
CA LEU A 213 -9.41 12.46 4.84
C LEU A 213 -10.47 12.60 3.75
N ILE A 214 -10.45 11.72 2.76
CA ILE A 214 -11.43 11.67 1.67
C ILE A 214 -12.30 10.42 1.91
N TYR A 215 -13.58 10.62 2.20
CA TYR A 215 -14.56 9.55 2.35
C TYR A 215 -15.22 9.30 1.00
N VAL A 216 -15.24 8.04 0.57
CA VAL A 216 -15.77 7.62 -0.72
C VAL A 216 -17.12 6.95 -0.55
N ASP A 217 -18.08 7.32 -1.40
CA ASP A 217 -19.32 6.59 -1.58
C ASP A 217 -19.06 5.37 -2.47
N ILE A 218 -18.72 4.25 -1.82
CA ILE A 218 -18.41 3.00 -2.52
C ILE A 218 -19.63 2.41 -3.23
N ARG A 219 -20.85 2.65 -2.73
CA ARG A 219 -22.07 2.13 -3.36
C ARG A 219 -22.32 2.82 -4.68
N ALA A 220 -22.28 4.16 -4.69
CA ALA A 220 -22.41 4.94 -5.92
C ALA A 220 -21.32 4.58 -6.94
N ALA A 221 -20.08 4.36 -6.48
CA ALA A 221 -18.98 3.96 -7.36
C ALA A 221 -19.16 2.54 -7.95
N LEU A 222 -19.63 1.57 -7.14
CA LEU A 222 -19.94 0.21 -7.60
C LEU A 222 -21.08 0.20 -8.63
N GLU A 223 -22.14 0.99 -8.39
CA GLU A 223 -23.25 1.16 -9.34
C GLU A 223 -22.81 1.81 -10.65
N ALA A 224 -21.83 2.72 -10.59
CA ALA A 224 -21.18 3.30 -11.77
C ALA A 224 -20.20 2.33 -12.48
N GLY A 225 -20.10 1.08 -12.02
CA GLY A 225 -19.28 0.02 -12.63
C GLY A 225 -17.81 0.02 -12.17
N ILE A 226 -17.44 0.80 -11.16
CA ILE A 226 -16.07 0.80 -10.63
C ILE A 226 -15.88 -0.42 -9.74
N LYS A 227 -14.88 -1.24 -10.05
CA LYS A 227 -14.59 -2.46 -9.29
C LYS A 227 -13.80 -2.16 -8.03
N PHE A 228 -14.25 -2.73 -6.92
CA PHE A 228 -13.53 -2.70 -5.64
C PHE A 228 -13.21 -4.11 -5.18
N PHE A 229 -12.13 -4.21 -4.42
CA PHE A 229 -11.65 -5.44 -3.84
C PHE A 229 -11.21 -5.21 -2.40
N VAL A 230 -11.23 -6.25 -1.59
CA VAL A 230 -10.63 -6.30 -0.26
C VAL A 230 -9.49 -7.31 -0.24
N SER A 231 -8.38 -6.91 0.35
CA SER A 231 -7.26 -7.81 0.60
C SER A 231 -7.42 -8.59 1.91
N ASP A 232 -6.60 -9.62 2.10
CA ASP A 232 -6.59 -10.41 3.34
C ASP A 232 -6.35 -9.57 4.61
N ASN A 233 -5.64 -8.44 4.49
CA ASN A 233 -5.39 -7.52 5.60
C ASN A 233 -6.41 -6.37 5.70
N GLY A 234 -7.58 -6.49 5.05
CA GLY A 234 -8.69 -5.55 5.18
C GLY A 234 -8.50 -4.20 4.48
N VAL A 235 -7.49 -4.07 3.62
CA VAL A 235 -7.28 -2.88 2.78
C VAL A 235 -8.23 -2.96 1.59
N ILE A 236 -8.91 -1.86 1.33
CA ILE A 236 -9.83 -1.75 0.20
C ILE A 236 -9.07 -1.17 -1.00
N LEU A 237 -9.26 -1.76 -2.17
CA LEU A 237 -8.51 -1.47 -3.38
C LEU A 237 -9.45 -1.27 -4.55
N THR A 238 -9.16 -0.29 -5.40
CA THR A 238 -9.81 -0.16 -6.71
C THR A 238 -8.76 0.14 -7.77
N GLU A 239 -8.96 -0.38 -8.97
CA GLU A 239 -8.17 0.03 -10.14
C GLU A 239 -8.60 1.41 -10.61
N GLY A 240 -9.79 1.87 -10.22
CA GLY A 240 -10.49 3.00 -10.82
C GLY A 240 -11.27 2.55 -12.06
N ASN A 241 -11.69 3.53 -12.87
CA ASN A 241 -12.21 3.27 -14.21
C ASN A 241 -11.09 2.77 -15.16
N GLU A 242 -11.40 2.64 -16.46
CA GLU A 242 -10.44 2.18 -17.47
C GLU A 242 -9.16 3.04 -17.55
N ALA A 243 -9.21 4.30 -17.12
CA ALA A 243 -8.07 5.21 -17.05
C ALA A 243 -7.29 5.15 -15.72
N GLY A 244 -7.65 4.26 -14.80
CA GLY A 244 -7.01 4.15 -13.50
C GLY A 244 -7.42 5.23 -12.49
N PHE A 245 -8.64 5.77 -12.67
CA PHE A 245 -9.11 7.00 -12.05
C PHE A 245 -10.44 6.81 -11.32
N LEU A 246 -10.56 7.42 -10.14
CA LEU A 246 -11.79 7.51 -9.35
C LEU A 246 -12.17 8.99 -9.23
N SER A 247 -13.28 9.36 -9.87
CA SER A 247 -13.79 10.74 -9.92
C SER A 247 -14.14 11.30 -8.54
N TYR A 248 -13.99 12.61 -8.36
CA TYR A 248 -14.39 13.29 -7.12
C TYR A 248 -15.89 13.24 -6.86
N GLU A 249 -16.71 12.93 -7.87
CA GLU A 249 -18.17 12.82 -7.71
C GLU A 249 -18.56 11.72 -6.70
N PHE A 250 -17.71 10.71 -6.56
CA PHE A 250 -17.87 9.65 -5.56
C PHE A 250 -17.32 10.04 -4.19
N PHE A 251 -16.84 11.27 -3.99
CA PHE A 251 -16.38 11.71 -2.67
C PHE A 251 -17.58 12.13 -1.84
N ARG A 252 -18.01 11.26 -0.93
CA ARG A 252 -19.06 11.57 0.03
C ARG A 252 -18.75 12.83 0.82
N ARG A 253 -17.51 12.97 1.32
CA ARG A 253 -17.00 14.19 1.96
C ARG A 253 -15.47 14.19 2.07
N VAL A 254 -14.90 15.38 2.28
CA VAL A 254 -13.47 15.56 2.57
C VAL A 254 -13.30 16.40 3.83
N GLU A 255 -12.48 15.92 4.76
CA GLU A 255 -12.23 16.55 6.05
C GLU A 255 -10.75 16.92 6.21
N LYS A 256 -10.48 18.07 6.85
CA LYS A 256 -9.14 18.51 7.23
C LYS A 256 -8.91 18.33 8.73
N ARG A 257 -7.83 17.61 9.10
CA ARG A 257 -7.43 17.31 10.48
C ARG A 257 -6.68 18.47 11.17
N SER A 258 -7.08 19.72 10.96
CA SER A 258 -6.53 20.86 11.72
C SER A 258 -7.19 20.93 13.11
N LYS A 259 -6.58 21.66 14.06
CA LYS A 259 -7.14 21.87 15.42
C LYS A 259 -8.56 22.50 15.43
N GLY A 260 -9.06 22.96 14.29
CA GLY A 260 -10.42 23.50 14.13
C GLY A 260 -11.35 22.65 13.27
N GLY A 261 -10.87 21.56 12.67
CA GLY A 261 -11.70 20.61 11.91
C GLY A 261 -12.60 21.24 10.84
N ASN A 262 -12.10 21.39 9.61
CA ASN A 262 -12.90 21.95 8.53
C ASN A 262 -13.30 20.88 7.51
N VAL A 263 -14.58 20.83 7.15
CA VAL A 263 -15.06 20.13 5.95
C VAL A 263 -14.59 20.93 4.74
N LEU A 264 -13.85 20.28 3.85
CA LEU A 264 -13.32 20.88 2.63
C LEU A 264 -14.27 20.69 1.44
N MET A 265 -15.05 19.61 1.43
CA MET A 265 -15.91 19.20 0.32
C MET A 265 -16.98 18.25 0.85
N GLU A 266 -18.18 18.29 0.29
CA GLU A 266 -19.29 17.41 0.66
C GLU A 266 -20.13 17.06 -0.57
N GLY A 267 -20.62 15.82 -0.63
CA GLY A 267 -21.52 15.36 -1.68
C GLY A 267 -20.93 15.34 -3.10
N GLY A 268 -19.61 15.20 -3.24
CA GLY A 268 -18.96 15.19 -4.55
C GLY A 268 -18.93 16.55 -5.25
N ILE A 269 -19.24 17.65 -4.54
CA ILE A 269 -19.31 19.00 -5.13
C ILE A 269 -18.00 19.74 -4.90
N LEU A 270 -17.34 20.19 -5.97
CA LEU A 270 -16.09 20.93 -5.86
C LEU A 270 -16.29 22.24 -5.07
N PRO A 271 -15.30 22.64 -4.24
CA PRO A 271 -15.35 23.91 -3.54
C PRO A 271 -15.36 25.08 -4.53
N GLU A 272 -16.02 26.18 -4.16
CA GLU A 272 -16.13 27.37 -4.99
C GLU A 272 -14.74 27.90 -5.42
N GLY A 273 -14.58 28.19 -6.72
CA GLY A 273 -13.32 28.65 -7.31
C GLY A 273 -12.30 27.56 -7.63
N VAL A 274 -12.59 26.28 -7.36
CA VAL A 274 -11.75 25.16 -7.79
C VAL A 274 -12.10 24.77 -9.23
N VAL A 275 -11.11 24.79 -10.11
CA VAL A 275 -11.25 24.37 -11.52
C VAL A 275 -10.46 23.08 -11.73
N VAL A 276 -11.11 22.09 -12.35
CA VAL A 276 -10.45 20.87 -12.83
C VAL A 276 -9.63 21.26 -14.06
N ASN A 277 -8.33 21.04 -13.99
CA ASN A 277 -7.40 21.33 -15.08
C ASN A 277 -6.41 20.18 -15.22
N VAL A 278 -6.80 19.19 -16.02
CA VAL A 278 -6.02 17.96 -16.21
C VAL A 278 -4.69 18.27 -16.91
N GLU A 279 -4.68 19.20 -17.88
CA GLU A 279 -3.45 19.58 -18.61
C GLU A 279 -2.42 20.23 -17.68
N GLU A 280 -2.83 21.15 -16.83
CA GLU A 280 -1.95 21.78 -15.84
C GLU A 280 -1.46 20.76 -14.81
N TRP A 281 -2.33 19.83 -14.39
CA TRP A 281 -1.94 18.73 -13.53
C TRP A 281 -0.87 17.83 -14.19
N GLU A 282 -1.05 17.47 -15.46
CA GLU A 282 -0.08 16.67 -16.21
C GLU A 282 1.25 17.41 -16.35
N GLN A 283 1.23 18.72 -16.55
CA GLN A 283 2.45 19.54 -16.57
C GLN A 283 3.13 19.59 -15.21
N GLU A 284 2.39 19.74 -14.10
CA GLU A 284 2.96 19.77 -12.76
C GLU A 284 3.54 18.41 -12.34
N VAL A 285 2.84 17.31 -12.63
CA VAL A 285 3.30 15.96 -12.29
C VAL A 285 4.39 15.49 -13.25
N GLY A 286 4.26 15.75 -14.55
CA GLY A 286 5.26 15.42 -15.57
C GLY A 286 6.54 16.26 -15.47
N SER A 287 6.44 17.52 -15.06
CA SER A 287 7.63 18.37 -14.79
C SER A 287 8.41 17.92 -13.55
N VAL A 288 7.80 17.18 -12.63
CA VAL A 288 8.50 16.65 -11.45
C VAL A 288 9.46 15.51 -11.83
N ASP A 289 9.17 14.74 -12.88
CA ASP A 289 10.14 13.80 -13.47
C ASP A 289 11.24 14.54 -14.29
N GLY A 290 10.92 15.70 -14.88
CA GLY A 290 11.87 16.52 -15.66
C GLY A 290 12.79 17.46 -14.86
N LYS A 291 12.42 17.87 -13.63
CA LYS A 291 13.16 18.87 -12.83
C LYS A 291 14.20 18.30 -11.85
N ARG A 292 14.67 17.07 -12.07
CA ARG A 292 15.80 16.50 -11.31
C ARG A 292 17.18 16.61 -11.97
N GLY A 293 17.30 17.34 -13.09
CA GLY A 293 18.58 17.45 -13.80
C GLY A 293 18.80 18.78 -14.52
N LYS A 294 18.97 19.89 -13.79
CA LYS A 294 19.75 21.04 -14.28
C LYS A 294 19.98 22.06 -13.15
N LYS A 295 21.07 21.89 -12.40
CA LYS A 295 21.67 22.99 -11.66
C LYS A 295 23.19 22.92 -11.82
N GLY A 296 23.73 23.86 -12.62
CA GLY A 296 25.11 24.33 -12.58
C GLY A 296 26.17 23.39 -13.13
N GLY A 297 26.35 23.36 -14.46
CA GLY A 297 27.60 22.93 -15.07
C GLY A 297 28.69 23.99 -14.88
N ARG A 298 29.63 23.74 -13.97
CA ARG A 298 30.99 24.31 -14.03
C ARG A 298 31.96 23.14 -13.84
N GLY A 299 32.95 23.08 -14.72
CA GLY A 299 33.67 21.88 -15.15
C GLY A 299 34.35 21.03 -14.07
N GLY A 300 34.48 19.73 -14.38
CA GLY A 300 35.23 18.76 -13.59
C GLY A 300 35.09 17.34 -14.17
N ARG A 301 36.17 16.87 -14.77
CA ARG A 301 36.39 15.60 -15.49
C ARG A 301 36.23 14.36 -14.57
N GLY A 302 35.73 13.24 -15.12
CA GLY A 302 35.99 11.88 -14.58
C GLY A 302 34.75 11.11 -14.11
N GLY A 303 34.39 10.04 -14.83
CA GLY A 303 33.15 9.29 -14.64
C GLY A 303 33.15 8.25 -13.51
N ARG A 304 31.94 7.94 -13.03
CA ARG A 304 31.47 6.61 -12.58
C ARG A 304 29.99 6.69 -12.16
N GLY A 305 29.14 5.89 -12.82
CA GLY A 305 27.87 5.33 -12.33
C GLY A 305 26.86 6.27 -11.66
N GLY A 306 25.99 6.90 -12.45
CA GLY A 306 24.83 7.64 -11.96
C GLY A 306 23.76 6.71 -11.37
N LYS A 307 23.65 6.65 -10.04
CA LYS A 307 22.48 6.11 -9.33
C LYS A 307 21.26 6.96 -9.64
N VAL A 308 20.26 6.36 -10.29
CA VAL A 308 18.90 6.89 -10.33
C VAL A 308 18.37 6.88 -8.90
N ARG A 309 18.21 8.05 -8.29
CA ARG A 309 17.53 8.20 -7.00
C ARG A 309 16.03 8.10 -7.24
N ALA A 310 15.50 6.88 -7.09
CA ALA A 310 14.07 6.65 -6.94
C ALA A 310 13.54 7.50 -5.77
N ASN A 311 12.31 7.99 -5.89
CA ASN A 311 11.68 8.79 -4.85
C ASN A 311 11.72 8.05 -3.51
N ASP A 312 12.42 8.69 -2.58
CA ASP A 312 12.58 8.31 -1.19
C ASP A 312 11.21 8.49 -0.51
N ASP A 313 10.36 7.47 -0.64
CA ASP A 313 9.27 7.18 0.32
C ASP A 313 9.85 6.49 1.58
N SER A 314 11.16 6.67 1.77
CA SER A 314 11.92 6.27 2.92
C SER A 314 11.68 7.24 4.10
N ARG A 315 10.42 7.59 4.35
CA ARG A 315 9.93 8.18 5.61
C ARG A 315 8.88 7.34 6.35
N ASP A 316 8.39 6.27 5.73
CA ASP A 316 7.31 5.41 6.27
C ASP A 316 7.76 4.27 7.20
N LEU A 317 8.98 4.37 7.75
CA LEU A 317 9.57 3.30 8.56
C LEU A 317 9.31 3.38 10.07
N LEU A 318 8.82 4.51 10.58
CA LEU A 318 8.83 4.81 12.01
C LEU A 318 7.46 5.04 12.63
N ALA A 319 6.39 4.43 12.10
CA ALA A 319 5.09 4.53 12.76
C ALA A 319 4.13 3.41 12.46
#